data_AF-A0A3S4XU98-F1
#
_entry.id   AF-A0A3S4XU98-F1
#
_cell.length_a   1.000
_cell.length_b   1.000
_cell.length_c   1.000
_cell.angle_alpha   90.00
_cell.angle_beta   90.00
_cell.angle_gamma   90.00
#
_symmetry.space_group_name_H-M   'P 1'
#
loop_
_entity.id
_entity.type
_entity.pdbx_description
1 polymer ?
#
loop_
_entity_poly.entity_id
_entity_poly.type
_entity_poly.pdbx_seq_one_letter_code
_entity_poly.pdbx_strand_id
1 'polypeptide(L)'
;MNKPLKFIILRLGALSVRENALCSGISIFDSAVNHGLGNASRMLQRAVNVADDGVIGNFTLAAIKKMAVSDVIMRLNAERLEFYCKLSTFAKFGKGWVRRVAGNLKYGAMDNEV
;
A
#
# COMPACT_ATOMS: atom_id res chain seq x y z
N MET A 1 -3.90 -32.54 -17.75
CA MET A 1 -2.85 -33.03 -16.84
C MET A 1 -2.38 -31.87 -15.96
N ASN A 2 -2.56 -32.03 -14.64
CA ASN A 2 -1.98 -31.31 -13.47
C ASN A 2 -1.94 -29.76 -13.50
N LYS A 3 -3.00 -29.08 -13.04
CA LYS A 3 -3.29 -28.59 -11.65
C LYS A 3 -2.51 -27.30 -11.24
N PRO A 4 -3.12 -26.39 -10.45
CA PRO A 4 -3.42 -25.02 -10.88
C PRO A 4 -2.64 -23.90 -10.17
N LEU A 5 -2.38 -22.79 -10.88
CA LEU A 5 -1.89 -21.49 -10.35
C LEU A 5 -2.96 -20.73 -9.52
N LYS A 6 -3.66 -21.42 -8.61
CA LYS A 6 -4.65 -20.83 -7.69
C LYS A 6 -4.11 -20.56 -6.28
N PHE A 7 -2.80 -20.65 -6.03
CA PHE A 7 -2.28 -20.77 -4.65
C PHE A 7 -1.44 -19.62 -4.06
N ILE A 8 -1.30 -18.47 -4.73
CA ILE A 8 -0.65 -17.28 -4.12
C ILE A 8 -1.53 -16.01 -4.19
N ILE A 9 -2.83 -16.18 -4.45
CA ILE A 9 -3.83 -15.09 -4.50
C ILE A 9 -4.75 -15.05 -3.27
N LEU A 10 -4.63 -15.99 -2.32
CA LEU A 10 -5.59 -16.13 -1.22
C LEU A 10 -4.92 -16.06 0.16
N ARG A 11 -4.71 -14.84 0.70
CA ARG A 11 -5.04 -14.59 2.13
C ARG A 11 -5.18 -13.13 2.62
N LEU A 12 -5.14 -12.11 1.77
CA LEU A 12 -5.52 -10.73 2.18
C LEU A 12 -6.37 -9.98 1.13
N GLY A 13 -7.00 -10.72 0.20
CA GLY A 13 -7.75 -10.16 -0.93
C GLY A 13 -9.25 -10.48 -0.94
N ALA A 14 -9.86 -10.72 0.22
CA ALA A 14 -11.30 -11.03 0.29
C ALA A 14 -11.99 -10.19 1.36
N LEU A 15 -12.11 -8.88 1.12
CA LEU A 15 -13.24 -8.12 1.64
C LEU A 15 -13.61 -7.05 0.60
N SER A 16 -14.47 -7.44 -0.34
CA SER A 16 -15.30 -6.57 -1.18
C SER A 16 -14.71 -5.18 -1.49
N VAL A 17 -13.75 -5.10 -2.41
CA VAL A 17 -13.46 -3.84 -3.10
C VAL A 17 -13.78 -4.07 -4.57
N ARG A 18 -15.04 -3.80 -4.92
CA ARG A 18 -15.50 -3.84 -6.31
C ARG A 18 -14.80 -2.70 -7.08
N GLU A 19 -14.11 -3.10 -8.15
CA GLU A 19 -13.82 -2.38 -9.41
C GLU A 19 -13.09 -1.01 -9.41
N ASN A 20 -12.97 -0.27 -8.30
CA ASN A 20 -12.12 0.95 -8.23
C ASN A 20 -10.80 0.74 -7.48
N ALA A 21 -10.37 -0.52 -7.33
CA ALA A 21 -9.34 -0.95 -6.37
C ALA A 21 -7.92 -1.17 -6.97
N LEU A 22 -7.71 -0.91 -8.26
CA LEU A 22 -6.46 -1.34 -8.91
C LEU A 22 -5.23 -0.63 -8.34
N CYS A 23 -5.34 0.68 -8.04
CA CYS A 23 -4.19 1.49 -7.58
C CYS A 23 -3.78 1.22 -6.12
N SER A 24 -4.76 0.93 -5.25
CA SER A 24 -4.51 0.61 -3.83
C SER A 24 -3.90 -0.78 -3.64
N GLY A 25 -4.34 -1.76 -4.43
CA GLY A 25 -3.76 -3.11 -4.42
C GLY A 25 -2.30 -3.13 -4.88
N ILE A 26 -1.96 -2.35 -5.91
CA ILE A 26 -0.59 -2.25 -6.44
C ILE A 26 0.35 -1.57 -5.44
N SER A 27 -0.10 -0.52 -4.74
CA SER A 27 0.74 0.22 -3.79
C SER A 27 1.08 -0.58 -2.52
N ILE A 28 0.12 -1.37 -2.00
CA ILE A 28 0.36 -2.28 -0.87
C ILE A 28 1.24 -3.45 -1.29
N PHE A 29 1.02 -4.02 -2.48
CA PHE A 29 1.86 -5.09 -3.04
C PHE A 29 3.30 -4.63 -3.27
N ASP A 30 3.50 -3.45 -3.87
CA ASP A 30 4.82 -2.85 -4.07
C ASP A 30 5.51 -2.51 -2.73
N SER A 31 4.75 -2.10 -1.70
CA SER A 31 5.30 -1.90 -0.35
C SER A 31 5.70 -3.21 0.31
N ALA A 32 4.88 -4.25 0.19
CA ALA A 32 5.15 -5.57 0.73
C ALA A 32 6.37 -6.24 0.07
N VAL A 33 6.52 -6.08 -1.25
CA VAL A 33 7.66 -6.62 -2.02
C VAL A 33 8.95 -5.88 -1.71
N ASN A 34 8.93 -4.55 -1.61
CA ASN A 34 10.18 -3.79 -1.41
C ASN A 34 10.62 -3.71 0.07
N HIS A 35 9.69 -3.76 1.04
CA HIS A 35 9.98 -3.42 2.45
C HIS A 35 9.61 -4.53 3.43
N GLY A 36 9.02 -5.63 2.94
CA GLY A 36 8.49 -6.71 3.76
C GLY A 36 7.10 -6.42 4.32
N LEU A 37 6.31 -7.49 4.52
CA LEU A 37 4.91 -7.41 4.96
C LEU A 37 4.71 -6.63 6.26
N GLY A 38 5.62 -6.81 7.23
CA GLY A 38 5.53 -6.13 8.52
C GLY A 38 5.64 -4.60 8.42
N ASN A 39 6.56 -4.09 7.59
CA ASN A 39 6.71 -2.65 7.39
C ASN A 39 5.52 -2.09 6.60
N ALA A 40 5.06 -2.81 5.57
CA ALA A 40 3.91 -2.42 4.77
C ALA A 40 2.62 -2.30 5.61
N SER A 41 2.36 -3.27 6.50
CA SER A 41 1.22 -3.22 7.42
C SER A 41 1.26 -1.97 8.32
N ARG A 42 2.42 -1.68 8.91
CA ARG A 42 2.60 -0.53 9.80
C ARG A 42 2.49 0.80 9.07
N MET A 43 3.03 0.90 7.86
CA MET A 43 2.84 2.06 7.00
C MET A 43 1.37 2.29 6.68
N LEU A 44 0.62 1.23 6.35
CA LEU A 44 -0.82 1.35 6.12
C LEU A 44 -1.57 1.81 7.37
N GLN A 45 -1.22 1.28 8.54
CA GLN A 45 -1.82 1.68 9.82
C GLN A 45 -1.57 3.16 10.14
N ARG A 46 -0.33 3.65 9.98
CA ARG A 46 -0.03 5.08 10.11
C ARG A 46 -0.76 5.92 9.07
N ALA A 47 -0.83 5.44 7.83
CA ALA A 47 -1.56 6.08 6.74
C ALA A 47 -3.07 6.19 6.96
N VAL A 48 -3.67 5.37 7.84
CA VAL A 48 -5.09 5.48 8.25
C VAL A 48 -5.26 5.93 9.70
N ASN A 49 -4.19 6.43 10.31
CA ASN A 49 -4.17 6.97 11.67
C ASN A 49 -4.65 5.98 12.76
N VAL A 50 -4.18 4.74 12.70
CA VAL A 50 -4.38 3.75 13.77
C VAL A 50 -3.04 3.27 14.32
N ALA A 51 -3.06 2.58 15.46
CA ALA A 51 -1.85 1.99 16.05
C ALA A 51 -1.16 1.05 15.04
N ASP A 52 0.16 1.18 14.91
CA ASP A 52 0.97 0.46 13.92
C ASP A 52 1.61 -0.82 14.49
N ASP A 53 0.77 -1.66 15.09
CA ASP A 53 1.17 -2.96 15.64
C ASP A 53 1.62 -3.98 14.57
N GLY A 54 1.31 -3.72 13.29
CA GLY A 54 1.58 -4.58 12.13
C GLY A 54 0.48 -5.61 11.85
N VAL A 55 -0.60 -5.63 12.64
CA VAL A 55 -1.73 -6.56 12.54
C VAL A 55 -2.92 -5.86 11.90
N ILE A 56 -3.25 -6.24 10.66
CA ILE A 56 -4.42 -5.70 9.96
C ILE A 56 -5.70 -6.39 10.46
N GLY A 57 -6.26 -5.86 11.54
CA GLY A 57 -7.52 -6.30 12.14
C GLY A 57 -8.72 -5.44 11.78
N ASN A 58 -9.85 -5.70 12.45
CA ASN A 58 -11.12 -5.00 12.22
C ASN A 58 -11.01 -3.47 12.39
N PHE A 59 -10.21 -2.99 13.33
CA PHE A 59 -9.99 -1.55 13.54
C PHE A 59 -9.31 -0.90 12.34
N THR A 60 -8.23 -1.51 11.82
CA THR A 60 -7.53 -1.01 10.63
C THR A 60 -8.44 -1.02 9.40
N LEU A 61 -9.20 -2.11 9.21
CA LEU A 61 -10.17 -2.20 8.10
C LEU A 61 -11.30 -1.18 8.21
N ALA A 62 -11.79 -0.92 9.41
CA ALA A 62 -12.81 0.10 9.65
C ALA A 62 -12.27 1.51 9.39
N ALA A 63 -11.01 1.80 9.75
CA ALA A 63 -10.37 3.08 9.45
C ALA A 63 -10.19 3.28 7.93
N ILE A 64 -9.73 2.25 7.21
CA ILE A 64 -9.62 2.30 5.74
C ILE A 64 -10.97 2.63 5.09
N LYS A 65 -12.06 2.00 5.55
CA LYS A 65 -13.41 2.21 4.99
C LYS A 65 -13.99 3.61 5.26
N LYS A 66 -13.44 4.35 6.22
CA LYS A 66 -13.89 5.71 6.57
C LYS A 66 -13.16 6.80 5.77
N MET A 67 -12.18 6.42 4.95
CA MET A 67 -11.36 7.35 4.18
C MET A 67 -11.64 7.20 2.69
N ALA A 68 -11.46 8.29 1.95
CA ALA A 68 -11.38 8.22 0.50
C ALA A 68 -10.18 7.34 0.10
N VAL A 69 -10.35 6.50 -0.93
CA VAL A 69 -9.30 5.57 -1.38
C VAL A 69 -8.03 6.31 -1.77
N SER A 70 -8.21 7.45 -2.45
CA SER A 70 -7.15 8.37 -2.84
C SER A 70 -6.36 8.92 -1.64
N ASP A 71 -7.03 9.34 -0.57
CA ASP A 71 -6.37 9.80 0.67
C ASP A 71 -5.50 8.70 1.28
N VAL A 72 -6.01 7.46 1.32
CA VAL A 72 -5.24 6.31 1.81
C VAL A 72 -4.00 6.07 0.93
N ILE A 73 -4.14 6.16 -0.39
CA ILE A 73 -3.02 6.02 -1.34
C ILE A 73 -1.99 7.13 -1.13
N MET A 74 -2.41 8.39 -1.01
CA MET A 74 -1.51 9.53 -0.83
C MET A 74 -0.74 9.41 0.49
N ARG A 75 -1.43 9.13 1.59
CA ARG A 75 -0.82 8.97 2.91
C ARG A 75 0.10 7.74 2.97
N LEU A 76 -0.28 6.62 2.36
CA LEU A 76 0.59 5.45 2.29
C LEU A 76 1.87 5.76 1.51
N ASN A 77 1.78 6.48 0.39
CA ASN A 77 2.98 6.87 -0.36
C ASN A 77 3.87 7.86 0.42
N ALA A 78 3.29 8.74 1.24
CA ALA A 78 4.06 9.58 2.16
C ALA A 78 4.83 8.74 3.20
N GLU A 79 4.17 7.76 3.84
CA GLU A 79 4.79 6.84 4.80
C GLU A 79 5.95 6.04 4.17
N ARG A 80 5.83 5.70 2.89
CA ARG A 80 6.90 5.03 2.14
C ARG A 80 8.10 5.95 1.92
N LEU A 81 7.88 7.21 1.56
CA LEU A 81 8.97 8.17 1.35
C LEU A 81 9.74 8.43 2.66
N GLU A 82 9.03 8.59 3.77
CA GLU A 82 9.63 8.71 5.10
C GLU A 82 10.50 7.51 5.46
N PHE A 83 10.05 6.30 5.09
CA PHE A 83 10.86 5.10 5.28
C PHE A 83 12.09 5.07 4.38
N TYR A 84 11.98 5.51 3.13
CA TYR A 84 13.11 5.54 2.19
C TYR A 84 14.25 6.42 2.70
N CYS A 85 13.92 7.56 3.29
CA CYS A 85 14.89 8.48 3.88
C CYS A 85 15.70 7.85 5.03
N LYS A 86 15.20 6.75 5.63
CA LYS A 86 15.88 6.03 6.73
C LYS A 86 16.78 4.90 6.23
N LEU A 87 16.71 4.54 4.94
CA LEU A 87 17.47 3.42 4.40
C LEU A 87 18.87 3.87 3.97
N SER A 88 19.90 3.19 4.49
CA SER A 88 21.30 3.39 4.06
C SER A 88 21.51 3.12 2.55
N THR A 89 20.65 2.31 1.95
CA THR A 89 20.67 1.95 0.52
C THR A 89 19.99 2.97 -0.38
N PHE A 90 19.38 4.02 0.18
CA PHE A 90 18.69 5.06 -0.59
C PHE A 90 19.59 5.75 -1.61
N ALA A 91 20.86 5.98 -1.28
CA ALA A 91 21.81 6.59 -2.21
C ALA A 91 21.96 5.78 -3.51
N LYS A 92 21.87 4.44 -3.42
CA LYS A 92 22.03 3.53 -4.55
C LYS A 92 20.74 3.33 -5.35
N PHE A 93 19.61 3.17 -4.67
CA PHE A 93 18.35 2.74 -5.31
C PHE A 93 17.20 3.75 -5.23
N GLY A 94 17.33 4.78 -4.38
CA GLY A 94 16.27 5.71 -4.00
C GLY A 94 15.63 6.45 -5.17
N LYS A 95 16.42 6.83 -6.19
CA LYS A 95 15.89 7.47 -7.41
C LYS A 95 14.83 6.62 -8.10
N GLY A 96 15.02 5.31 -8.16
CA GLY A 96 14.06 4.39 -8.76
C GLY A 96 12.78 4.28 -7.93
N TRP A 97 12.94 4.18 -6.60
CA TRP A 97 11.82 4.09 -5.67
C TRP A 97 10.96 5.35 -5.65
N VAL A 98 11.59 6.53 -5.60
CA VAL A 98 10.90 7.83 -5.60
C VAL A 98 10.16 8.05 -6.91
N ARG A 99 10.73 7.64 -8.06
CA ARG A 99 10.04 7.73 -9.36
C ARG A 99 8.76 6.88 -9.41
N ARG A 100 8.77 5.68 -8.78
CA ARG A 100 7.57 4.85 -8.67
C ARG A 100 6.51 5.49 -7.79
N VAL A 101 6.91 6.03 -6.64
CA VAL A 101 6.00 6.77 -5.75
C VAL A 101 5.39 7.98 -6.46
N ALA A 102 6.17 8.74 -7.23
CA ALA A 102 5.65 9.85 -8.03
C ALA A 102 4.61 9.39 -9.06
N GLY A 103 4.79 8.22 -9.68
CA GLY A 103 3.78 7.61 -10.54
C GLY A 103 2.49 7.30 -9.78
N ASN A 104 2.59 6.65 -8.63
CA ASN A 104 1.43 6.33 -7.79
C ASN A 104 0.63 7.57 -7.37
N LEU A 105 1.34 8.66 -7.00
CA LEU A 105 0.69 9.92 -6.62
C LEU A 105 -0.04 10.58 -7.80
N LYS A 106 0.50 10.49 -9.01
CA LYS A 106 -0.20 10.97 -10.22
C LYS A 106 -1.49 10.19 -10.48
N TYR A 107 -1.45 8.86 -10.35
CA TYR A 107 -2.66 8.04 -10.46
C TYR A 107 -3.67 8.36 -9.35
N GLY A 108 -3.21 8.49 -8.10
CA GLY A 108 -4.06 8.86 -6.98
C GLY A 108 -4.71 10.25 -7.14
N ALA A 109 -4.04 11.19 -7.81
CA ALA A 109 -4.62 12.49 -8.15
C ALA A 109 -5.69 12.40 -9.24
N MET A 110 -5.50 11.56 -10.27
CA MET A 110 -6.52 11.34 -11.30
C MET A 110 -7.77 10.66 -10.73
N ASP A 111 -7.59 9.73 -9.79
CA ASP A 111 -8.70 9.03 -9.12
C ASP A 111 -9.48 9.92 -8.13
N ASN A 112 -8.92 11.09 -7.78
CA ASN A 112 -9.54 12.07 -6.88
C ASN A 112 -10.58 12.97 -7.57
N GLU A 113 -10.61 12.99 -8.90
CA GLU A 113 -11.46 13.89 -9.71
C GLU A 113 -12.81 13.24 -10.10
N VAL A 114 -13.24 12.18 -9.41
CA VAL A 114 -14.49 11.44 -9.68
C VAL A 114 -15.46 11.53 -8.50
#